data_AF-A0A7V9KF17-F1
#
_entry.id   AF-A0A7V9KF17-F1
#
_cell.length_a   1.000
_cell.length_b   1.000
_cell.length_c   1.000
_cell.angle_alpha   90.00
_cell.angle_beta   90.00
_cell.angle_gamma   90.00
#
_symmetry.space_group_name_H-M   'P 1'
#
loop_
_entity.id
_entity.type
_entity.pdbx_description
1 polymer ?
#
loop_
_entity_poly.entity_id
_entity_poly.type
_entity_poly.pdbx_seq_one_letter_code
_entity_poly.pdbx_strand_id
1 'polypeptide(L)'
;MASTSDATPQRVCPHCATLAYTAERRCPYCRGSYRRHPLVAVAAMLLITAAAVLGGVAYMLSAFAAELDSQLNRQVRTVQDDFSRDVRGLRRDLRRELDRRLPATPQAGDTRTAP
;
A
#
# COMPACT_ATOMS: atom_id res chain seq x y z
N MET A 1 -13.26 65.19 -32.38
CA MET A 1 -13.80 64.60 -31.13
C MET A 1 -15.09 63.86 -31.49
N ALA A 2 -15.38 62.77 -30.78
CA ALA A 2 -16.54 61.87 -30.92
C ALA A 2 -16.39 60.68 -31.87
N SER A 3 -15.90 59.58 -31.30
CA SER A 3 -16.53 58.25 -31.47
C SER A 3 -15.96 57.30 -30.40
N THR A 4 -16.31 57.54 -29.13
CA THR A 4 -16.20 56.52 -28.09
C THR A 4 -17.25 55.45 -28.35
N SER A 5 -16.84 54.46 -29.12
CA SER A 5 -17.03 53.02 -28.89
C SER A 5 -18.16 52.62 -27.92
N ASP A 6 -19.42 52.71 -28.34
CA ASP A 6 -20.53 51.97 -27.72
C ASP A 6 -20.72 50.63 -28.46
N ALA A 7 -19.62 49.89 -28.63
CA ALA A 7 -19.65 48.58 -29.25
C ALA A 7 -20.07 47.56 -28.19
N THR A 8 -21.29 47.05 -28.29
CA THR A 8 -21.72 45.93 -27.46
C THR A 8 -20.73 44.77 -27.64
N PRO A 9 -20.20 44.19 -26.55
CA PRO A 9 -19.16 43.18 -26.65
C PRO A 9 -19.70 41.95 -27.39
N GLN A 10 -19.12 41.63 -28.53
CA GLN A 10 -19.46 40.45 -29.31
C GLN A 10 -18.94 39.20 -28.57
N ARG A 11 -19.84 38.27 -28.22
CA ARG A 11 -19.48 37.02 -27.53
C ARG A 11 -20.10 35.81 -28.23
N VAL A 12 -19.32 34.75 -28.40
CA VAL A 12 -19.81 33.45 -28.90
C VAL A 12 -20.26 32.59 -27.72
N CYS A 13 -21.50 32.10 -27.75
CA CYS A 13 -21.98 31.19 -26.70
C CYS A 13 -21.34 29.79 -26.85
N PRO A 14 -20.76 29.19 -25.78
CA PRO A 14 -20.16 27.86 -25.87
C PRO A 14 -21.17 26.71 -26.02
N HIS A 15 -22.45 26.92 -25.77
CA HIS A 15 -23.48 25.88 -25.83
C HIS A 15 -24.16 25.76 -27.19
N CYS A 16 -24.53 26.89 -27.79
CA CYS A 16 -25.28 26.93 -29.05
C CYS A 16 -24.48 27.51 -30.22
N ALA A 17 -23.21 27.87 -30.00
CA ALA A 17 -22.31 28.45 -30.99
C ALA A 17 -22.83 29.72 -31.70
N THR A 18 -23.91 30.34 -31.21
CA THR A 18 -24.43 31.59 -31.78
C THR A 18 -23.66 32.79 -31.25
N LEU A 19 -23.45 33.75 -32.15
CA LEU A 19 -22.92 35.08 -31.85
C LEU A 19 -24.05 35.92 -31.24
N ALA A 20 -23.84 36.44 -30.04
CA ALA A 20 -24.78 37.34 -29.38
C ALA A 20 -24.09 38.69 -29.12
N TYR A 21 -24.82 39.77 -29.37
CA TYR A 21 -24.40 41.15 -29.12
C TYR A 21 -25.09 41.66 -27.86
N THR A 22 -24.71 41.12 -26.69
CA THR A 22 -25.32 41.49 -25.41
C THR A 22 -24.28 41.60 -24.30
N ALA A 23 -24.58 42.42 -23.29
CA ALA A 23 -23.77 42.54 -22.08
C ALA A 23 -24.16 41.52 -20.99
N GLU A 24 -25.25 40.76 -21.18
CA GLU A 24 -25.71 39.77 -20.21
C GLU A 24 -24.72 38.60 -19.98
N ARG A 25 -24.79 38.02 -18.77
CA ARG A 25 -23.99 36.83 -18.38
C ARG A 25 -24.51 35.50 -18.95
N ARG A 26 -25.70 35.48 -19.55
CA ARG A 26 -26.37 34.28 -20.09
C ARG A 26 -26.79 34.53 -21.53
N CYS A 27 -26.75 33.49 -22.36
CA CYS A 27 -27.15 33.59 -23.75
C CYS A 27 -28.67 33.78 -23.88
N PRO A 28 -29.15 34.72 -24.72
CA PRO A 28 -30.58 34.97 -24.89
C PRO A 28 -31.33 33.81 -25.58
N TYR A 29 -30.63 33.00 -26.39
CA TYR A 29 -31.25 31.89 -27.14
C TYR A 29 -31.36 30.61 -26.32
N CYS A 30 -30.27 30.16 -25.71
CA CYS A 30 -30.21 28.88 -25.00
C CYS A 30 -30.22 29.00 -23.47
N ARG A 31 -30.18 30.23 -22.93
CA ARG A 31 -30.03 30.53 -21.48
C ARG A 31 -28.75 29.98 -20.83
N GLY A 32 -27.87 29.33 -21.59
CA GLY A 32 -26.58 28.83 -21.12
C GLY A 32 -25.66 29.95 -20.66
N SER A 33 -24.84 29.68 -19.65
CA SER A 33 -23.86 30.64 -19.17
C SER A 33 -22.66 30.75 -20.13
N TYR A 34 -22.07 31.94 -20.26
CA TYR A 34 -20.80 32.10 -20.98
C TYR A 34 -19.59 31.56 -20.20
N ARG A 35 -19.78 31.16 -18.94
CA ARG A 35 -18.70 30.75 -18.05
C ARG A 35 -18.30 29.31 -18.36
N ARG A 36 -17.14 29.13 -18.99
CA ARG A 36 -16.47 27.83 -19.02
C ARG A 36 -15.77 27.65 -17.68
N HIS A 37 -15.87 26.47 -17.08
CA HIS A 37 -15.11 26.08 -15.89
C HIS A 37 -13.96 25.13 -16.28
N PRO A 38 -12.96 25.59 -17.07
CA PRO A 38 -11.88 24.73 -17.51
C PRO A 38 -11.10 24.16 -16.32
N LEU A 39 -11.02 24.91 -15.22
CA LEU A 39 -10.37 24.47 -13.98
C LEU A 39 -11.03 23.23 -13.36
N VAL A 40 -12.36 23.08 -13.47
CA VAL A 40 -13.07 21.89 -12.96
C VAL A 40 -12.73 20.68 -13.82
N ALA A 41 -12.70 20.85 -15.14
CA ALA A 41 -12.31 19.77 -16.05
C ALA A 41 -10.85 19.34 -15.86
N VAL A 42 -9.95 20.30 -15.67
CA VAL A 42 -8.52 20.04 -15.39
C VAL A 42 -8.35 19.35 -14.04
N ALA A 43 -9.04 19.81 -12.99
CA ALA A 43 -8.99 19.18 -11.68
C ALA A 43 -9.52 17.74 -11.71
N ALA A 44 -10.60 17.48 -12.46
CA ALA A 44 -11.14 16.14 -12.64
C ALA A 44 -10.14 15.22 -13.35
N MET A 45 -9.49 15.70 -14.43
CA MET A 45 -8.44 14.95 -15.11
C MET A 45 -7.27 14.63 -14.19
N LEU A 46 -6.80 15.60 -13.42
CA LEU A 46 -5.72 15.40 -12.45
C LEU A 46 -6.07 14.33 -11.40
N LEU A 47 -7.31 14.35 -10.88
CA LEU A 47 -7.77 13.33 -9.93
C LEU A 47 -7.80 11.94 -10.54
N ILE A 48 -8.29 11.80 -11.78
CA ILE A 48 -8.31 10.53 -12.50
C ILE A 48 -6.89 10.01 -12.69
N THR A 49 -5.96 10.87 -13.13
CA THR A 49 -4.55 10.50 -13.30
C THR A 49 -3.92 10.08 -11.97
N ALA A 50 -4.13 10.85 -10.90
CA ALA A 50 -3.62 10.52 -9.58
C ALA A 50 -4.16 9.16 -9.09
N ALA A 51 -5.47 8.92 -9.23
CA ALA A 51 -6.10 7.65 -8.88
C ALA A 51 -5.55 6.48 -9.71
N ALA A 52 -5.31 6.69 -11.01
CA ALA A 52 -4.74 5.67 -11.88
C ALA A 52 -3.31 5.30 -11.48
N VAL A 53 -2.47 6.30 -11.18
CA VAL A 53 -1.08 6.09 -10.72
C VAL A 53 -1.07 5.37 -9.37
N LEU A 54 -1.82 5.88 -8.39
CA LEU A 54 -1.91 5.27 -7.06
C LEU A 54 -2.49 3.85 -7.13
N GLY A 55 -3.53 3.64 -7.95
CA GLY A 55 -4.13 2.34 -8.17
C GLY A 55 -3.15 1.35 -8.82
N GLY A 56 -2.39 1.79 -9.82
CA GLY A 56 -1.36 0.98 -10.47
C GLY A 56 -0.24 0.56 -9.52
N VAL A 57 0.26 1.49 -8.70
CA VAL A 57 1.27 1.19 -7.67
C VAL A 57 0.71 0.23 -6.63
N ALA A 58 -0.50 0.47 -6.13
CA ALA A 58 -1.15 -0.41 -5.15
C ALA A 58 -1.37 -1.83 -5.69
N TYR A 59 -1.74 -1.95 -6.97
CA TYR A 59 -1.89 -3.24 -7.65
C TYR A 59 -0.57 -3.98 -7.80
N MET A 60 0.50 -3.28 -8.19
CA MET A 60 1.83 -3.89 -8.27
C MET A 60 2.29 -4.36 -6.89
N LEU A 61 2.15 -3.51 -5.87
CA LEU A 61 2.53 -3.85 -4.49
C LEU A 61 1.72 -5.05 -3.95
N SER A 62 0.43 -5.15 -4.26
CA SER A 62 -0.37 -6.30 -3.81
C SER A 62 0.00 -7.60 -4.53
N ALA A 63 0.34 -7.53 -5.81
CA ALA A 63 0.88 -8.66 -6.56
C ALA A 63 2.21 -9.15 -5.97
N PHE A 64 3.11 -8.23 -5.59
CA PHE A 64 4.35 -8.56 -4.89
C PHE A 64 4.09 -9.10 -3.48
N ALA A 65 3.11 -8.56 -2.74
CA ALA A 65 2.78 -9.01 -1.40
C ALA A 65 2.28 -10.46 -1.37
N ALA A 66 1.49 -10.87 -2.38
CA ALA A 66 1.04 -12.25 -2.52
C ALA A 66 2.21 -13.24 -2.70
N GLU A 67 3.27 -12.82 -3.38
CA GLU A 67 4.48 -13.63 -3.53
C GLU A 67 5.30 -13.69 -2.23
N LEU A 68 5.44 -12.55 -1.52
CA LEU A 68 6.17 -12.48 -0.25
C LEU A 68 5.49 -13.27 0.88
N ASP A 69 4.16 -13.29 0.95
CA ASP A 69 3.43 -14.05 1.99
C ASP A 69 3.67 -15.57 1.86
N SER A 70 3.87 -16.04 0.61
CA SER A 70 4.25 -17.42 0.32
C SER A 70 5.70 -17.78 0.71
N GLN A 71 6.57 -16.77 0.88
CA GLN A 71 7.96 -16.96 1.31
C GLN A 71 8.14 -16.79 2.84
N LEU A 72 7.40 -15.88 3.48
CA LEU A 72 7.47 -15.73 4.94
C LEU A 72 6.99 -16.99 5.69
N ASN A 73 5.96 -17.69 5.18
CA ASN A 73 5.47 -18.90 5.83
C ASN A 73 6.38 -20.13 5.64
N ARG A 74 7.30 -20.08 4.67
CA ARG A 74 8.34 -21.11 4.48
C ARG A 74 9.56 -20.85 5.36
N GLN A 75 9.96 -19.59 5.51
CA GLN A 75 11.16 -19.24 6.26
C GLN A 75 10.99 -19.38 7.79
N VAL A 76 9.76 -19.22 8.32
CA VAL A 76 9.49 -19.46 9.75
C VAL A 76 9.46 -20.95 10.09
N ARG A 77 8.98 -21.82 9.20
CA ARG A 77 8.97 -23.28 9.46
C ARG A 77 10.37 -23.88 9.43
N THR A 78 11.23 -23.46 8.50
CA THR A 78 12.62 -23.94 8.43
C THR A 78 13.43 -23.54 9.66
N VAL A 79 13.28 -22.30 10.15
CA VAL A 79 13.99 -21.84 11.36
C VAL A 79 13.49 -22.55 12.62
N GLN A 80 12.18 -22.81 12.73
CA GLN A 80 11.62 -23.46 13.92
C GLN A 80 11.97 -24.96 13.98
N ASP A 81 12.05 -25.63 12.82
CA ASP A 81 12.48 -27.03 12.73
C ASP A 81 13.99 -27.22 12.95
N ASP A 82 14.83 -26.34 12.40
CA ASP A 82 16.28 -26.39 12.62
C ASP A 82 16.62 -26.06 14.08
N PHE A 83 15.99 -25.05 14.68
CA PHE A 83 16.20 -24.74 16.10
C PHE A 83 15.77 -25.89 17.01
N SER A 84 14.65 -26.57 16.69
CA SER A 84 14.19 -27.74 17.44
C SER A 84 15.11 -28.96 17.27
N ARG A 85 15.82 -29.08 16.14
CA ARG A 85 16.85 -30.12 15.94
C ARG A 85 18.12 -29.81 16.72
N ASP A 86 18.60 -28.56 16.66
CA ASP A 86 19.82 -28.14 17.35
C ASP A 86 19.72 -28.26 18.86
N VAL A 87 18.60 -27.84 19.46
CA VAL A 87 18.37 -27.99 20.91
C VAL A 87 18.36 -29.46 21.33
N ARG A 88 17.80 -30.35 20.50
CA ARG A 88 17.78 -31.81 20.76
C ARG A 88 19.15 -32.46 20.55
N GLY A 89 20.01 -31.92 19.69
CA GLY A 89 21.41 -32.32 19.54
C GLY A 89 22.23 -31.88 20.75
N LEU A 90 22.16 -30.59 21.09
CA LEU A 90 22.92 -29.99 22.18
C LEU A 90 22.63 -30.66 23.54
N ARG A 91 21.36 -31.01 23.81
CA ARG A 91 20.99 -31.73 25.05
C ARG A 91 21.57 -33.14 25.13
N ARG A 92 21.75 -33.83 23.99
CA ARG A 92 22.37 -35.16 23.93
C ARG A 92 23.88 -35.06 24.14
N ASP A 93 24.52 -34.07 23.55
CA ASP A 93 25.95 -33.88 23.68
C ASP A 93 26.33 -33.40 25.08
N LEU A 94 25.53 -32.51 25.68
CA LEU A 94 25.68 -32.13 27.09
C LEU A 94 25.52 -33.33 28.03
N ARG A 95 24.53 -34.21 27.82
CA ARG A 95 24.39 -35.42 28.63
C ARG A 95 25.58 -36.36 28.50
N ARG A 96 26.09 -36.57 27.28
CA ARG A 96 27.28 -37.39 27.03
C ARG A 96 28.52 -36.82 27.70
N GLU A 97 28.68 -35.50 27.65
CA GLU A 97 29.82 -34.84 28.29
C GLU A 97 29.70 -34.83 29.81
N LEU A 98 28.48 -34.73 30.36
CA LEU A 98 28.21 -34.91 31.79
C LEU A 98 28.48 -36.35 32.25
N ASP A 99 28.00 -37.37 31.54
CA ASP A 99 28.27 -38.79 31.87
C ASP A 99 29.76 -39.14 31.74
N ARG A 100 30.47 -38.47 30.81
CA ARG A 100 31.92 -38.65 30.64
C ARG A 100 32.71 -37.99 31.78
N ARG A 101 32.24 -36.87 32.33
CA ARG A 101 32.92 -36.12 33.41
C ARG A 101 32.50 -36.56 34.82
N LEU A 102 31.27 -37.02 34.97
CA LEU A 102 30.76 -37.69 36.17
C LEU A 102 30.40 -39.12 35.77
N PRO A 103 31.38 -40.04 35.62
CA PRO A 103 31.05 -41.45 35.49
C PRO A 103 30.17 -41.79 36.68
N ALA A 104 29.00 -42.39 36.41
CA ALA A 104 28.00 -42.70 37.41
C ALA A 104 28.68 -43.21 38.68
N THR A 105 28.76 -42.34 39.70
CA THR A 105 29.16 -42.79 41.02
C THR A 105 28.15 -43.87 41.36
N PRO A 106 28.58 -45.12 41.61
CA PRO A 106 27.68 -46.13 42.13
C PRO A 106 26.99 -45.48 43.31
N GLN A 107 25.67 -45.59 43.40
CA GLN A 107 24.96 -45.11 44.57
C GLN A 107 25.61 -45.77 45.79
N ALA A 108 26.41 -44.99 46.51
CA ALA A 108 26.91 -45.33 47.84
C ALA A 108 25.73 -45.21 48.79
N GLY A 109 24.86 -46.22 48.69
CA GLY A 109 23.64 -46.40 49.44
C GLY A 109 23.23 -47.87 49.47
N ASP A 110 24.17 -48.79 49.22
CA ASP A 110 24.08 -50.17 49.70
C ASP A 110 24.97 -50.28 50.94
N THR A 111 24.42 -49.90 52.08
CA THR A 111 24.80 -50.50 53.36
C THR A 111 23.58 -51.18 53.92
N ARG A 112 23.28 -52.36 53.37
CA ARG A 112 22.71 -53.45 54.18
C ARG A 112 23.60 -53.67 55.39
N THR A 113 23.08 -53.45 56.60
CA THR A 113 23.42 -54.30 57.75
C THR A 113 22.30 -54.20 58.79
N ALA A 114 21.41 -55.20 58.79
CA ALA A 114 20.79 -55.71 60.02
C ALA A 114 21.89 -56.45 60.81
N PRO A 115 21.85 -56.53 62.16
CA PRO A 115 20.80 -57.25 62.89
C PRO A 115 19.97 -56.40 63.86
#